data_AF-A0A6C0I7X9-F1
#
_entry.id   AF-A0A6C0I7X9-F1
#
_cell.length_a   1.000
_cell.length_b   1.000
_cell.length_c   1.000
_cell.angle_alpha   90.00
_cell.angle_beta   90.00
_cell.angle_gamma   90.00
#
_symmetry.space_group_name_H-M   'P 1'
#
loop_
_entity.id
_entity.type
_entity.pdbx_description
1 polymer ?
#
loop_
_entity_poly.entity_id
_entity_poly.type
_entity_poly.pdbx_seq_one_letter_code
_entity_poly.pdbx_strand_id
1 'polypeptide(L)'
;MELIQVPVFWEGQNNPEYLHVLNEYLTLTKLPNTEFIGGMPVTLENDCFKQLFRIHDQKLVYYITLKVDGERYLLFLSSNGVYFIDRSLNFYFFQLPDGQRLPRITTKPFLFDGELVKFKNDTFEFLIFDVLFYNGESFMEKNYYTRYDLVNYCIDNLFKEYPSGNLIFSSKQWFPVTDILKTDDIYDYVNNSTNKSRKNKLVADGLILQPFDTPYVAVTPWNRHDNVQFKWKPLEHQTMDFKIKIIKPNEWQLLTKADYPFTIPGSGTPATYKPTDANKRNIFDGDVAEFTYRSGKFKLIRSRPNKTANSLGSIMSIWNFINSPFTLDKIKPAMEHNLKNILSVFSTNYLITCILKNGLIFNKNEIKNIKSVYDNFQNGLELEFRIIKKGKKDSSVDKFTFYYLLDYLSKNFNESISNTTVDTVKDNNKSTYTLDGKLITNQTKTRITQIFSDNSKFFNLQFKLALSNETVSNVIIPFKSNNIRIKNRHSFNINSLWRLDCTIVKSGYSSIADAESKNETYEIECEYLGPSDINFDTFLKSISQIFILILQNTTYC
;
A
#
# COMPACT_ATOMS: atom_id res chain seq x y z
N MET A 1 -28.97 -10.36 -16.92
CA MET A 1 -27.92 -10.31 -15.89
C MET A 1 -27.91 -11.68 -15.25
N GLU A 2 -26.80 -12.42 -15.34
CA GLU A 2 -26.73 -13.82 -14.84
C GLU A 2 -26.12 -13.91 -13.44
N LEU A 3 -25.32 -12.92 -13.01
CA LEU A 3 -25.02 -12.76 -11.60
C LEU A 3 -26.23 -12.15 -10.90
N ILE A 4 -26.79 -12.89 -9.94
CA ILE A 4 -27.92 -12.46 -9.12
C ILE A 4 -27.41 -12.29 -7.69
N GLN A 5 -27.63 -11.11 -7.13
CA GLN A 5 -27.25 -10.82 -5.75
C GLN A 5 -28.12 -11.65 -4.80
N VAL A 6 -27.48 -12.30 -3.83
CA VAL A 6 -28.20 -12.89 -2.69
C VAL A 6 -28.76 -11.72 -1.88
N PRO A 7 -30.09 -11.58 -1.76
CA PRO A 7 -30.66 -10.42 -1.12
C PRO A 7 -30.33 -10.45 0.38
N VAL A 8 -29.91 -9.31 0.94
CA VAL A 8 -29.58 -9.21 2.38
C VAL A 8 -30.82 -9.45 3.24
N PHE A 9 -31.97 -8.97 2.76
CA PHE A 9 -33.27 -9.14 3.39
C PHE A 9 -34.20 -9.96 2.52
N TRP A 10 -34.98 -10.84 3.13
CA TRP A 10 -36.09 -11.55 2.51
C TRP A 10 -37.32 -11.36 3.38
N GLU A 11 -38.42 -10.87 2.80
CA GLU A 11 -39.69 -10.66 3.52
C GLU A 11 -39.57 -9.81 4.81
N GLY A 12 -38.69 -8.80 4.79
CA GLY A 12 -38.47 -7.90 5.94
C GLY A 12 -37.60 -8.47 7.07
N GLN A 13 -37.02 -9.66 6.89
CA GLN A 13 -36.07 -10.28 7.81
C GLN A 13 -34.72 -10.51 7.14
N ASN A 14 -33.66 -10.76 7.92
CA ASN A 14 -32.36 -11.13 7.36
C ASN A 14 -32.48 -12.44 6.57
N ASN A 15 -31.93 -12.47 5.36
CA ASN A 15 -31.94 -13.67 4.54
C ASN A 15 -31.06 -14.78 5.17
N PRO A 16 -31.62 -15.96 5.48
CA PRO A 16 -30.86 -17.06 6.09
C PRO A 16 -29.68 -17.55 5.24
N GLU A 17 -29.84 -17.57 3.91
CA GLU A 17 -28.77 -17.95 2.98
C GLU A 17 -27.61 -16.97 3.08
N TYR A 18 -27.91 -15.67 3.00
CA TYR A 18 -26.93 -14.60 3.11
C TYR A 18 -26.14 -14.69 4.42
N LEU A 19 -26.84 -14.83 5.55
CA LEU A 19 -26.22 -14.94 6.87
C LEU A 19 -25.32 -16.17 6.98
N HIS A 20 -25.75 -17.32 6.44
CA HIS A 20 -24.94 -18.53 6.48
C HIS A 20 -23.62 -18.36 5.72
N VAL A 21 -23.69 -17.90 4.47
CA VAL A 21 -22.50 -17.74 3.61
C VAL A 21 -21.57 -16.67 4.18
N LEU A 22 -22.12 -15.58 4.69
CA LEU A 22 -21.35 -14.55 5.38
C LEU A 22 -20.64 -15.13 6.61
N ASN A 23 -21.33 -15.86 7.48
CA ASN A 23 -20.73 -16.45 8.67
C ASN A 23 -19.63 -17.46 8.32
N GLU A 24 -19.82 -18.28 7.29
CA GLU A 24 -18.78 -19.22 6.82
C GLU A 24 -17.56 -18.46 6.29
N TYR A 25 -17.76 -17.42 5.48
CA TYR A 25 -16.69 -16.56 4.97
C TYR A 25 -15.91 -15.87 6.11
N LEU A 26 -16.62 -15.30 7.11
CA LEU A 26 -15.99 -14.64 8.25
C LEU A 26 -15.25 -15.63 9.15
N THR A 27 -15.79 -16.84 9.33
CA THR A 27 -15.12 -17.91 10.07
C THR A 27 -13.84 -18.35 9.38
N LEU A 28 -13.88 -18.50 8.06
CA LEU A 28 -12.72 -18.89 7.25
C LEU A 28 -11.63 -17.81 7.27
N THR A 29 -12.00 -16.56 7.03
CA THR A 29 -11.07 -15.45 6.88
C THR A 29 -10.59 -14.88 8.20
N LYS A 30 -11.36 -15.04 9.28
CA LYS A 30 -11.15 -14.40 10.59
C LYS A 30 -11.09 -12.87 10.50
N LEU A 31 -11.72 -12.30 9.47
CA LEU A 31 -11.79 -10.85 9.25
C LEU A 31 -13.09 -10.26 9.80
N PRO A 32 -13.11 -8.94 10.11
CA PRO A 32 -14.35 -8.22 10.36
C PRO A 32 -15.27 -8.22 9.13
N ASN A 33 -16.57 -8.08 9.34
CA ASN A 33 -17.59 -8.08 8.28
C ASN A 33 -17.59 -6.83 7.37
N THR A 34 -16.58 -5.99 7.48
CA THR A 34 -16.41 -4.76 6.72
C THR A 34 -15.22 -4.82 5.76
N GLU A 35 -14.42 -5.89 5.78
CA GLU A 35 -13.15 -5.94 5.07
C GLU A 35 -13.14 -6.96 3.93
N PHE A 36 -12.97 -6.44 2.71
CA PHE A 36 -12.64 -7.26 1.55
C PHE A 36 -11.20 -7.75 1.68
N ILE A 37 -11.01 -9.08 1.71
CA ILE A 37 -9.68 -9.68 1.93
C ILE A 37 -8.72 -9.40 0.77
N GLY A 38 -9.23 -9.14 -0.43
CA GLY A 38 -8.41 -9.08 -1.63
C GLY A 38 -7.45 -7.88 -1.68
N GLY A 39 -6.14 -8.14 -1.76
CA GLY A 39 -5.09 -7.12 -1.82
C GLY A 39 -5.19 -6.20 -3.04
N MET A 40 -4.72 -4.95 -2.93
CA MET A 40 -4.84 -3.95 -4.02
C MET A 40 -3.47 -3.60 -4.62
N PRO A 41 -3.27 -3.75 -5.96
CA PRO A 41 -2.00 -3.35 -6.58
C PRO A 41 -1.78 -1.84 -6.52
N VAL A 42 -0.50 -1.46 -6.39
CA VAL A 42 -0.04 -0.07 -6.44
C VAL A 42 0.45 0.31 -7.83
N THR A 43 0.41 1.59 -8.17
CA THR A 43 0.88 2.05 -9.49
C THR A 43 2.39 1.89 -9.60
N LEU A 44 2.89 1.38 -10.73
CA LEU A 44 4.32 1.36 -11.02
C LEU A 44 4.80 2.78 -11.38
N GLU A 45 5.68 3.33 -10.55
CA GLU A 45 6.33 4.63 -10.78
C GLU A 45 7.82 4.44 -11.11
N ASN A 46 8.46 5.46 -11.69
CA ASN A 46 9.87 5.40 -12.12
C ASN A 46 10.82 4.96 -11.00
N ASP A 47 10.64 5.47 -9.78
CA ASP A 47 11.54 5.16 -8.65
C ASP A 47 11.37 3.73 -8.11
N CYS A 48 10.23 3.09 -8.41
CA CYS A 48 9.93 1.72 -7.95
C CYS A 48 10.62 0.65 -8.82
N PHE A 49 11.26 1.09 -9.89
CA PHE A 49 11.92 0.26 -10.89
C PHE A 49 12.92 -0.75 -10.29
N LYS A 50 13.63 -0.37 -9.21
CA LYS A 50 14.57 -1.25 -8.50
C LYS A 50 13.94 -2.58 -8.06
N GLN A 51 12.65 -2.54 -7.68
CA GLN A 51 11.94 -3.70 -7.13
C GLN A 51 11.82 -4.82 -8.16
N LEU A 52 11.71 -4.45 -9.43
CA LEU A 52 11.57 -5.40 -10.54
C LEU A 52 12.84 -6.22 -10.79
N PHE A 53 13.98 -5.79 -10.25
CA PHE A 53 15.27 -6.50 -10.35
C PHE A 53 15.57 -7.36 -9.13
N ARG A 54 14.61 -7.59 -8.25
CA ARG A 54 14.81 -8.48 -7.11
C ARG A 54 15.08 -9.91 -7.60
N ILE A 55 16.18 -10.48 -7.13
CA ILE A 55 16.66 -11.81 -7.50
C ILE A 55 16.56 -12.74 -6.29
N HIS A 56 16.01 -13.93 -6.49
CA HIS A 56 16.00 -15.04 -5.54
C HIS A 56 16.36 -16.31 -6.30
N ASP A 57 17.28 -17.12 -5.78
CA ASP A 57 17.75 -18.35 -6.42
C ASP A 57 18.17 -18.15 -7.88
N GLN A 58 18.95 -17.09 -8.12
CA GLN A 58 19.49 -16.69 -9.43
C GLN A 58 18.41 -16.35 -10.49
N LYS A 59 17.16 -16.12 -10.08
CA LYS A 59 16.06 -15.75 -10.98
C LYS A 59 15.42 -14.44 -10.54
N LEU A 60 14.97 -13.65 -11.52
CA LEU A 60 14.07 -12.53 -11.23
C LEU A 60 12.76 -13.07 -10.69
N VAL A 61 12.30 -12.46 -9.60
CA VAL A 61 11.09 -12.92 -8.90
C VAL A 61 9.81 -12.35 -9.48
N TYR A 62 9.90 -11.28 -10.29
CA TYR A 62 8.74 -10.63 -10.87
C TYR A 62 8.28 -11.33 -12.16
N TYR A 63 6.96 -11.49 -12.25
CA TYR A 63 6.25 -12.00 -13.41
C TYR A 63 5.17 -11.02 -13.81
N ILE A 64 4.77 -11.08 -15.08
CA ILE A 64 3.89 -10.11 -15.71
C ILE A 64 2.70 -10.82 -16.32
N THR A 65 1.50 -10.25 -16.14
CA THR A 65 0.26 -10.70 -16.78
C THR A 65 -0.53 -9.50 -17.28
N LEU A 66 -1.49 -9.74 -18.18
CA LEU A 66 -2.48 -8.74 -18.55
C LEU A 66 -3.32 -8.26 -17.35
N LYS A 67 -3.48 -6.94 -17.27
CA LYS A 67 -4.52 -6.30 -16.48
C LYS A 67 -5.79 -6.24 -17.34
N VAL A 68 -6.58 -7.29 -17.25
CA VAL A 68 -7.82 -7.46 -18.02
C VAL A 68 -8.88 -6.47 -17.53
N ASP A 69 -9.70 -5.96 -18.44
CA ASP A 69 -10.86 -5.10 -18.13
C ASP A 69 -12.06 -5.97 -17.69
N GLY A 70 -11.89 -6.71 -16.59
CA GLY A 70 -12.92 -7.54 -15.96
C GLY A 70 -13.35 -6.99 -14.60
N GLU A 71 -14.46 -7.51 -14.08
CA GLU A 71 -14.91 -7.20 -12.72
C GLU A 71 -14.28 -8.18 -11.73
N ARG A 72 -13.55 -7.65 -10.74
CA ARG A 72 -12.89 -8.47 -9.72
C ARG A 72 -13.91 -9.04 -8.75
N TYR A 73 -13.89 -10.36 -8.57
CA TYR A 73 -14.67 -11.08 -7.57
C TYR A 73 -13.78 -12.10 -6.86
N LEU A 74 -14.07 -12.40 -5.60
CA LEU A 74 -13.62 -13.66 -5.01
C LEU A 74 -14.60 -14.75 -5.42
N LEU A 75 -14.10 -15.93 -5.77
CA LEU A 75 -14.91 -17.13 -5.97
C LEU A 75 -14.87 -17.96 -4.70
N PHE A 76 -15.99 -18.01 -4.01
CA PHE A 76 -16.17 -18.74 -2.76
C PHE A 76 -16.94 -20.03 -3.02
N LEU A 77 -16.24 -21.16 -2.94
CA LEU A 77 -16.87 -22.48 -2.98
C LEU A 77 -17.25 -22.84 -1.54
N SER A 78 -18.44 -22.44 -1.13
CA SER A 78 -19.02 -22.63 0.20
C SER A 78 -19.53 -24.06 0.39
N SER A 79 -19.78 -24.45 1.64
CA SER A 79 -20.54 -25.66 1.94
C SER A 79 -21.99 -25.63 1.44
N ASN A 80 -22.56 -24.47 1.08
CA ASN A 80 -23.93 -24.36 0.54
C ASN A 80 -24.01 -24.09 -0.97
N GLY A 81 -22.90 -23.76 -1.63
CA GLY A 81 -22.94 -23.42 -3.06
C GLY A 81 -21.71 -22.68 -3.55
N VAL A 82 -21.81 -22.12 -4.76
CA VAL A 82 -20.76 -21.34 -5.40
C VAL A 82 -21.19 -19.88 -5.46
N TYR A 83 -20.38 -19.02 -4.84
CA TYR A 83 -20.67 -17.59 -4.70
C TYR A 83 -19.54 -16.73 -5.26
N PHE A 84 -19.90 -15.59 -5.84
CA PHE A 84 -19.00 -14.52 -6.22
C PHE A 84 -19.13 -13.40 -5.21
N ILE A 85 -18.02 -12.91 -4.68
CA ILE A 85 -17.99 -11.85 -3.65
C ILE A 85 -17.34 -10.61 -4.26
N ASP A 86 -18.09 -9.51 -4.35
CA ASP A 86 -17.54 -8.24 -4.85
C ASP A 86 -16.68 -7.53 -3.79
N ARG A 87 -16.09 -6.39 -4.17
CA ARG A 87 -15.28 -5.57 -3.25
C ARG A 87 -16.05 -4.95 -2.08
N SER A 88 -17.38 -4.95 -2.16
CA SER A 88 -18.28 -4.42 -1.14
C SER A 88 -18.82 -5.54 -0.23
N LEU A 89 -18.29 -6.77 -0.36
CA LEU A 89 -18.76 -7.98 0.32
C LEU A 89 -20.22 -8.35 0.01
N ASN A 90 -20.72 -7.97 -1.16
CA ASN A 90 -21.99 -8.49 -1.66
C ASN A 90 -21.75 -9.89 -2.26
N PHE A 91 -22.64 -10.82 -1.92
CA PHE A 91 -22.62 -12.18 -2.42
C PHE A 91 -23.55 -12.31 -3.63
N TYR A 92 -23.05 -12.93 -4.67
CA TYR A 92 -23.79 -13.22 -5.90
C TYR A 92 -23.70 -14.71 -6.20
N PHE A 93 -24.74 -15.27 -6.80
CA PHE A 93 -24.65 -16.57 -7.46
C PHE A 93 -24.76 -16.38 -8.97
N PHE A 94 -24.15 -17.31 -9.71
CA PHE A 94 -24.26 -17.34 -11.16
C PHE A 94 -25.45 -18.23 -11.57
N GLN A 95 -26.37 -17.66 -12.33
CA GLN A 95 -27.52 -18.35 -12.89
C GLN A 95 -27.18 -18.89 -14.28
N LEU A 96 -27.30 -20.20 -14.45
CA LEU A 96 -27.14 -20.91 -15.71
C LEU A 96 -28.32 -20.61 -16.67
N PRO A 97 -28.17 -20.85 -17.98
CA PRO A 97 -29.23 -20.61 -18.97
C PRO A 97 -30.55 -21.33 -18.70
N ASP A 98 -30.52 -22.46 -17.97
CA ASP A 98 -31.70 -23.23 -17.56
C ASP A 98 -32.36 -22.71 -16.27
N GLY A 99 -31.86 -21.59 -15.72
CA GLY A 99 -32.34 -20.96 -14.50
C GLY A 99 -31.73 -21.52 -13.21
N GLN A 100 -30.97 -22.62 -13.28
CA GLN A 100 -30.33 -23.23 -12.12
C GLN A 100 -29.08 -22.45 -11.67
N ARG A 101 -28.62 -22.71 -10.45
CA ARG A 101 -27.35 -22.20 -9.95
C ARG A 101 -26.23 -23.16 -10.31
N LEU A 102 -25.00 -22.65 -10.33
CA LEU A 102 -23.80 -23.49 -10.33
C LEU A 102 -23.86 -24.54 -9.20
N PRO A 103 -23.70 -25.84 -9.49
CA PRO A 103 -23.87 -26.88 -8.50
C PRO A 103 -22.73 -26.90 -7.49
N ARG A 104 -23.01 -27.24 -6.23
CA ARG A 104 -21.97 -27.38 -5.20
C ARG A 104 -20.92 -28.41 -5.64
N ILE A 105 -19.64 -28.08 -5.44
CA ILE A 105 -18.51 -28.90 -5.87
C ILE A 105 -17.66 -29.47 -4.74
N THR A 106 -17.78 -28.93 -3.52
CA THR A 106 -16.92 -29.29 -2.38
C THR A 106 -17.71 -29.28 -1.08
N THR A 107 -17.25 -30.06 -0.09
CA THR A 107 -17.78 -30.04 1.28
C THR A 107 -17.08 -29.05 2.18
N LYS A 108 -15.80 -28.78 1.95
CA LYS A 108 -15.01 -27.79 2.68
C LYS A 108 -14.83 -26.52 1.84
N PRO A 109 -14.66 -25.35 2.48
CA PRO A 109 -14.62 -24.08 1.76
C PRO A 109 -13.32 -23.86 0.97
N PHE A 110 -13.44 -23.24 -0.20
CA PHE A 110 -12.31 -22.72 -0.99
C PHE A 110 -12.56 -21.26 -1.31
N LEU A 111 -11.49 -20.46 -1.36
CA LEU A 111 -11.58 -19.05 -1.69
C LEU A 111 -10.50 -18.68 -2.70
N PHE A 112 -10.92 -18.36 -3.93
CA PHE A 112 -10.07 -17.93 -5.02
C PHE A 112 -10.24 -16.43 -5.30
N ASP A 113 -9.20 -15.78 -5.79
CA ASP A 113 -9.23 -14.39 -6.26
C ASP A 113 -9.15 -14.37 -7.78
N GLY A 114 -10.04 -13.61 -8.42
CA GLY A 114 -10.19 -13.63 -9.87
C GLY A 114 -10.93 -12.43 -10.45
N GLU A 115 -11.01 -12.42 -11.77
CA GLU A 115 -11.73 -11.42 -12.55
C GLU A 115 -12.75 -12.10 -13.47
N LEU A 116 -14.01 -11.69 -13.39
CA LEU A 116 -15.07 -12.11 -14.29
C LEU A 116 -15.08 -11.23 -15.54
N VAL A 117 -14.97 -11.85 -16.70
CA VAL A 117 -15.01 -11.20 -18.01
C VAL A 117 -16.27 -11.65 -18.74
N LYS A 118 -17.05 -10.68 -19.22
CA LYS A 118 -18.18 -10.95 -20.12
C LYS A 118 -17.78 -10.70 -21.56
N PHE A 119 -17.96 -11.69 -22.42
CA PHE A 119 -17.74 -11.57 -23.86
C PHE A 119 -19.01 -11.19 -24.62
N LYS A 120 -18.85 -10.73 -25.87
CA LYS A 120 -19.95 -10.29 -26.73
C LYS A 120 -20.95 -11.40 -27.12
N ASN A 121 -20.52 -12.65 -27.06
CA ASN A 121 -21.33 -13.84 -27.37
C ASN A 121 -22.03 -14.42 -26.14
N ASP A 122 -22.21 -13.62 -25.09
CA ASP A 122 -22.81 -14.02 -23.80
C ASP A 122 -22.14 -15.24 -23.14
N THR A 123 -20.87 -15.49 -23.48
CA THR A 123 -20.00 -16.37 -22.69
C THR A 123 -19.27 -15.57 -21.62
N PHE A 124 -19.01 -16.22 -20.50
CA PHE A 124 -18.32 -15.64 -19.35
C PHE A 124 -17.04 -16.41 -19.10
N GLU A 125 -16.05 -15.71 -18.57
CA GLU A 125 -14.84 -16.36 -18.12
C GLU A 125 -14.37 -15.75 -16.81
N PHE A 126 -14.21 -16.61 -15.80
CA PHE A 126 -13.62 -16.26 -14.53
C PHE A 126 -12.14 -16.60 -14.54
N LEU A 127 -11.31 -15.57 -14.69
CA LEU A 127 -9.86 -15.64 -14.69
C LEU A 127 -9.34 -15.68 -13.26
N ILE A 128 -9.02 -16.87 -12.77
CA ILE A 128 -8.44 -17.09 -11.44
C ILE A 128 -6.97 -16.71 -11.48
N PHE A 129 -6.53 -15.87 -10.55
CA PHE A 129 -5.12 -15.49 -10.44
C PHE A 129 -4.53 -15.72 -9.05
N ASP A 130 -5.31 -16.10 -8.04
CA ASP A 130 -4.75 -16.52 -6.76
C ASP A 130 -5.72 -17.46 -6.02
N VAL A 131 -5.20 -18.17 -5.02
CA VAL A 131 -5.95 -19.00 -4.08
C VAL A 131 -5.56 -18.63 -2.66
N LEU A 132 -6.54 -18.17 -1.88
CA LEU A 132 -6.32 -17.71 -0.51
C LEU A 132 -6.57 -18.86 0.47
N PHE A 133 -7.60 -19.66 0.21
CA PHE A 133 -7.97 -20.82 1.02
C PHE A 133 -8.24 -22.03 0.15
N TYR A 134 -7.69 -23.17 0.54
CA TYR A 134 -7.87 -24.45 -0.13
C TYR A 134 -8.30 -25.48 0.90
N ASN A 135 -9.47 -26.09 0.68
CA ASN A 135 -10.03 -27.13 1.53
C ASN A 135 -10.16 -26.72 3.02
N GLY A 136 -10.48 -25.45 3.27
CA GLY A 136 -10.62 -24.85 4.61
C GLY A 136 -9.31 -24.36 5.25
N GLU A 137 -8.16 -24.58 4.61
CA GLU A 137 -6.86 -24.14 5.14
C GLU A 137 -6.37 -22.87 4.44
N SER A 138 -5.71 -21.99 5.20
CA SER A 138 -5.11 -20.76 4.65
C SER A 138 -3.85 -21.08 3.88
N PHE A 139 -3.79 -20.61 2.63
CA PHE A 139 -2.61 -20.67 1.77
C PHE A 139 -1.93 -19.30 1.64
N MET A 140 -2.44 -18.26 2.28
CA MET A 140 -1.94 -16.88 2.15
C MET A 140 -0.47 -16.72 2.55
N GLU A 141 0.01 -17.49 3.53
CA GLU A 141 1.41 -17.46 3.98
C GLU A 141 2.37 -18.20 3.04
N LYS A 142 1.85 -19.00 2.09
CA LYS A 142 2.68 -19.68 1.08
C LYS A 142 3.11 -18.68 0.02
N ASN A 143 4.26 -18.89 -0.59
CA ASN A 143 4.72 -18.07 -1.71
C ASN A 143 3.77 -18.18 -2.92
N TYR A 144 3.70 -17.13 -3.72
CA TYR A 144 2.79 -17.05 -4.86
C TYR A 144 2.99 -18.19 -5.86
N TYR A 145 4.22 -18.66 -6.12
CA TYR A 145 4.44 -19.82 -6.99
C TYR A 145 3.68 -21.07 -6.50
N THR A 146 3.67 -21.36 -5.19
CA THR A 146 2.92 -22.49 -4.61
C THR A 146 1.42 -22.30 -4.77
N ARG A 147 0.92 -21.07 -4.57
CA ARG A 147 -0.51 -20.76 -4.74
C ARG A 147 -0.92 -20.85 -6.21
N TYR A 148 -0.06 -20.41 -7.13
CA TYR A 148 -0.30 -20.47 -8.56
C TYR A 148 -0.32 -21.91 -9.08
N ASP A 149 0.61 -22.76 -8.64
CA ASP A 149 0.59 -24.20 -8.96
C ASP A 149 -0.72 -24.85 -8.49
N LEU A 150 -1.20 -24.47 -7.30
CA LEU A 150 -2.48 -24.95 -6.77
C LEU A 150 -3.68 -24.44 -7.57
N VAL A 151 -3.65 -23.19 -8.05
CA VAL A 151 -4.68 -22.68 -8.98
C VAL A 151 -4.71 -23.54 -10.24
N ASN A 152 -3.56 -23.81 -10.87
CA ASN A 152 -3.51 -24.63 -12.08
C ASN A 152 -4.00 -26.07 -11.81
N TYR A 153 -3.60 -26.66 -10.69
CA TYR A 153 -4.13 -27.95 -10.24
C TYR A 153 -5.66 -27.92 -10.12
N CYS A 154 -6.24 -26.88 -9.54
CA CYS A 154 -7.70 -26.73 -9.43
C CYS A 154 -8.36 -26.53 -10.81
N ILE A 155 -7.75 -25.78 -11.73
CA ILE A 155 -8.27 -25.67 -13.10
C ILE A 155 -8.36 -27.05 -13.74
N ASP A 156 -7.30 -27.85 -13.67
CA ASP A 156 -7.21 -29.15 -14.35
C ASP A 156 -8.05 -30.25 -13.69
N ASN A 157 -8.23 -30.23 -12.37
CA ASN A 157 -8.85 -31.32 -11.62
C ASN A 157 -10.21 -30.97 -11.01
N LEU A 158 -10.47 -29.71 -10.71
CA LEU A 158 -11.71 -29.25 -10.08
C LEU A 158 -12.65 -28.62 -11.10
N PHE A 159 -12.15 -27.75 -11.99
CA PHE A 159 -13.01 -26.98 -12.88
C PHE A 159 -13.15 -27.52 -14.30
N LYS A 160 -12.22 -28.38 -14.76
CA LYS A 160 -12.16 -28.87 -16.14
C LYS A 160 -13.46 -29.50 -16.65
N GLU A 161 -14.14 -30.29 -15.81
CA GLU A 161 -15.40 -30.98 -16.15
C GLU A 161 -16.59 -30.43 -15.35
N TYR A 162 -16.43 -29.27 -14.72
CA TYR A 162 -17.47 -28.69 -13.90
C TYR A 162 -18.62 -28.19 -14.79
N PRO A 163 -19.90 -28.54 -14.51
CA PRO A 163 -21.04 -28.15 -15.33
C PRO A 163 -21.39 -26.66 -15.11
N SER A 164 -20.63 -25.78 -15.77
CA SER A 164 -20.71 -24.32 -15.64
C SER A 164 -21.37 -23.63 -16.83
N GLY A 165 -21.89 -24.40 -17.80
CA GLY A 165 -22.64 -23.86 -18.94
C GLY A 165 -21.81 -22.89 -19.79
N ASN A 166 -22.22 -21.63 -19.83
CA ASN A 166 -21.56 -20.54 -20.57
C ASN A 166 -20.43 -19.87 -19.78
N LEU A 167 -20.18 -20.26 -18.52
CA LEU A 167 -19.07 -19.80 -17.69
C LEU A 167 -17.87 -20.73 -17.83
N ILE A 168 -16.71 -20.17 -18.12
CA ILE A 168 -15.43 -20.88 -18.20
C ILE A 168 -14.56 -20.46 -17.01
N PHE A 169 -13.90 -21.41 -16.37
CA PHE A 169 -12.86 -21.13 -15.38
C PHE A 169 -11.49 -21.35 -16.01
N SER A 170 -10.59 -20.39 -15.88
CA SER A 170 -9.21 -20.53 -16.35
C SER A 170 -8.24 -19.76 -15.45
N SER A 171 -6.96 -20.12 -15.47
CA SER A 171 -5.93 -19.39 -14.75
C SER A 171 -5.38 -18.23 -15.58
N LYS A 172 -4.95 -17.14 -14.93
CA LYS A 172 -4.15 -16.11 -15.61
C LYS A 172 -2.81 -16.67 -16.06
N GLN A 173 -2.39 -16.29 -17.26
CA GLN A 173 -1.08 -16.65 -17.80
C GLN A 173 -0.04 -15.61 -17.37
N TRP A 174 1.04 -16.10 -16.76
CA TRP A 174 2.16 -15.27 -16.31
C TRP A 174 3.40 -15.47 -17.18
N PHE A 175 4.11 -14.37 -17.42
CA PHE A 175 5.36 -14.35 -18.17
C PHE A 175 6.49 -13.87 -17.24
N PRO A 176 7.62 -14.60 -17.15
CA PRO A 176 8.79 -14.09 -16.47
C PRO A 176 9.22 -12.75 -17.08
N VAL A 177 9.67 -11.81 -16.24
CA VAL A 177 10.23 -10.53 -16.72
C VAL A 177 11.37 -10.77 -17.73
N THR A 178 12.12 -11.87 -17.62
CA THR A 178 13.21 -12.20 -18.56
C THR A 178 12.74 -12.53 -19.98
N ASP A 179 11.57 -13.15 -20.15
CA ASP A 179 11.11 -13.62 -21.45
C ASP A 179 10.60 -12.48 -22.32
N ILE A 180 9.97 -11.49 -21.69
CA ILE A 180 9.41 -10.31 -22.37
C ILE A 180 10.48 -9.30 -22.82
N LEU A 181 11.74 -9.43 -22.38
CA LEU A 181 12.82 -8.52 -22.78
C LEU A 181 13.27 -8.75 -24.22
N LYS A 182 12.92 -9.91 -24.79
CA LYS A 182 13.29 -10.32 -26.14
C LYS A 182 12.38 -9.72 -27.22
N THR A 183 11.54 -8.77 -26.84
CA THR A 183 10.47 -8.21 -27.68
C THR A 183 10.73 -6.73 -27.90
N ASP A 184 10.13 -6.11 -28.91
CA ASP A 184 10.24 -4.66 -29.11
C ASP A 184 9.31 -3.88 -28.18
N ASP A 185 8.12 -4.42 -27.92
CA ASP A 185 7.11 -3.86 -27.03
C ASP A 185 6.65 -4.94 -26.03
N ILE A 186 6.82 -4.66 -24.74
CA ILE A 186 6.45 -5.59 -23.65
C ILE A 186 4.93 -5.77 -23.57
N TYR A 187 4.16 -4.68 -23.70
CA TYR A 187 2.71 -4.72 -23.55
C TYR A 187 2.08 -5.52 -24.69
N ASP A 188 2.47 -5.22 -25.93
CA ASP A 188 1.97 -5.91 -27.11
C ASP A 188 2.35 -7.38 -27.11
N TYR A 189 3.57 -7.72 -26.67
CA TYR A 189 3.97 -9.12 -26.55
C TYR A 189 3.09 -9.89 -25.57
N VAL A 190 2.88 -9.38 -24.35
CA VAL A 190 2.06 -10.05 -23.34
C VAL A 190 0.62 -10.14 -23.85
N ASN A 191 0.09 -9.06 -24.43
CA ASN A 191 -1.26 -9.04 -25.00
C ASN A 191 -1.45 -10.07 -26.11
N ASN A 192 -0.56 -10.10 -27.09
CA ASN A 192 -0.63 -11.02 -28.22
C ASN A 192 -0.41 -12.46 -27.78
N SER A 193 0.53 -12.70 -26.87
CA SER A 193 0.85 -14.05 -26.36
C SER A 193 -0.30 -14.64 -25.55
N THR A 194 -0.86 -13.87 -24.60
CA THR A 194 -2.04 -14.29 -23.82
C THR A 194 -3.22 -14.58 -24.74
N ASN A 195 -3.42 -13.75 -25.76
CA ASN A 195 -4.57 -13.89 -26.64
C ASN A 195 -4.38 -14.93 -27.75
N LYS A 196 -3.16 -15.40 -28.04
CA LYS A 196 -2.83 -16.21 -29.23
C LYS A 196 -3.74 -17.44 -29.41
N SER A 197 -3.91 -18.23 -28.35
CA SER A 197 -4.67 -19.50 -28.36
C SER A 197 -6.13 -19.37 -27.89
N ARG A 198 -6.57 -18.16 -27.52
CA ARG A 198 -7.90 -17.96 -26.92
C ARG A 198 -8.97 -17.80 -27.98
N LYS A 199 -10.09 -18.51 -27.79
CA LYS A 199 -11.31 -18.38 -28.62
C LYS A 199 -11.89 -16.97 -28.52
N ASN A 200 -12.05 -16.47 -27.30
CA ASN A 200 -12.45 -15.09 -27.04
C ASN A 200 -11.23 -14.29 -26.57
N LYS A 201 -10.95 -13.18 -27.25
CA LYS A 201 -9.82 -12.32 -26.93
C LYS A 201 -10.13 -11.49 -25.68
N LEU A 202 -9.23 -11.51 -24.72
CA LEU A 202 -9.25 -10.64 -23.55
C LEU A 202 -8.89 -9.22 -23.96
N VAL A 203 -9.63 -8.26 -23.42
CA VAL A 203 -9.34 -6.83 -23.52
C VAL A 203 -8.63 -6.42 -22.24
N ALA A 204 -7.49 -5.76 -22.37
CA ALA A 204 -6.70 -5.28 -21.25
C ALA A 204 -6.43 -3.77 -21.37
N ASP A 205 -6.22 -3.11 -20.24
CA ASP A 205 -5.87 -1.69 -20.15
C ASP A 205 -4.46 -1.46 -19.58
N GLY A 206 -3.69 -2.53 -19.43
CA GLY A 206 -2.35 -2.50 -18.86
C GLY A 206 -1.84 -3.87 -18.42
N LEU A 207 -0.89 -3.86 -17.48
CA LEU A 207 -0.20 -5.03 -16.95
C LEU A 207 -0.22 -5.06 -15.43
N ILE A 208 -0.18 -6.26 -14.87
CA ILE A 208 0.09 -6.52 -13.46
C ILE A 208 1.47 -7.17 -13.34
N LEU A 209 2.27 -6.69 -12.39
CA LEU A 209 3.57 -7.24 -12.07
C LEU A 209 3.53 -7.81 -10.65
N GLN A 210 3.75 -9.12 -10.50
CA GLN A 210 3.64 -9.84 -9.24
C GLN A 210 4.99 -10.48 -8.88
N PRO A 211 5.49 -10.28 -7.65
CA PRO A 211 6.57 -11.10 -7.13
C PRO A 211 6.06 -12.52 -6.82
N PHE A 212 6.71 -13.54 -7.38
CA PHE A 212 6.29 -14.94 -7.24
C PHE A 212 6.75 -15.59 -5.94
N ASP A 213 7.76 -15.02 -5.28
CA ASP A 213 8.41 -15.57 -4.09
C ASP A 213 7.87 -15.01 -2.77
N THR A 214 6.67 -14.41 -2.78
CA THR A 214 6.11 -13.74 -1.60
C THR A 214 4.71 -14.23 -1.20
N PRO A 215 4.35 -14.10 0.10
CA PRO A 215 3.01 -14.41 0.58
C PRO A 215 1.96 -13.42 0.05
N TYR A 216 0.69 -13.79 0.18
CA TYR A 216 -0.45 -12.94 -0.17
C TYR A 216 -0.52 -11.73 0.77
N VAL A 217 -0.86 -10.56 0.23
CA VAL A 217 -1.11 -9.35 1.05
C VAL A 217 -2.60 -9.11 1.13
N ALA A 218 -3.20 -9.43 2.27
CA ALA A 218 -4.62 -9.25 2.53
C ALA A 218 -4.97 -7.83 2.97
N VAL A 219 -6.16 -7.36 2.60
CA VAL A 219 -6.86 -6.12 3.04
C VAL A 219 -6.18 -4.81 2.64
N THR A 220 -4.86 -4.73 2.65
CA THR A 220 -4.11 -3.49 2.40
C THR A 220 -3.68 -3.34 0.94
N PRO A 221 -3.25 -2.14 0.52
CA PRO A 221 -2.42 -2.01 -0.67
C PRO A 221 -1.24 -2.99 -0.61
N TRP A 222 -0.88 -3.52 -1.77
CA TRP A 222 0.16 -4.51 -1.93
C TRP A 222 1.51 -3.81 -2.04
N ASN A 223 1.97 -3.24 -0.92
CA ASN A 223 3.15 -2.40 -0.83
C ASN A 223 4.00 -2.71 0.42
N ARG A 224 4.09 -3.99 0.80
CA ARG A 224 4.97 -4.43 1.88
C ARG A 224 6.42 -4.50 1.41
N HIS A 225 7.38 -4.49 2.33
CA HIS A 225 8.80 -4.56 1.99
C HIS A 225 9.09 -5.87 1.21
N ASP A 226 9.73 -5.74 0.06
CA ASP A 226 9.98 -6.80 -0.93
C ASP A 226 8.73 -7.55 -1.44
N ASN A 227 7.52 -7.09 -1.11
CA ASN A 227 6.28 -7.72 -1.53
C ASN A 227 5.32 -6.63 -2.03
N VAL A 228 5.61 -6.15 -3.23
CA VAL A 228 4.87 -5.08 -3.90
C VAL A 228 4.26 -5.62 -5.20
N GLN A 229 2.93 -5.61 -5.31
CA GLN A 229 2.27 -5.92 -6.58
C GLN A 229 2.00 -4.62 -7.33
N PHE A 230 2.53 -4.50 -8.53
CA PHE A 230 2.37 -3.30 -9.35
C PHE A 230 1.27 -3.47 -10.39
N LYS A 231 0.60 -2.36 -10.70
CA LYS A 231 -0.16 -2.16 -11.93
C LYS A 231 0.54 -1.10 -12.77
N TRP A 232 0.66 -1.38 -14.06
CA TRP A 232 1.13 -0.43 -15.06
C TRP A 232 0.09 -0.28 -16.14
N LYS A 233 -0.03 0.92 -16.72
CA LYS A 233 -0.89 1.19 -17.87
C LYS A 233 -0.12 2.01 -18.90
N PRO A 234 -0.30 1.73 -20.21
CA PRO A 234 0.21 2.61 -21.25
C PRO A 234 -0.32 4.03 -21.08
N LEU A 235 0.43 5.00 -21.60
CA LEU A 235 0.09 6.42 -21.46
C LEU A 235 -1.30 6.74 -22.05
N GLU A 236 -1.70 6.04 -23.12
CA GLU A 236 -2.99 6.13 -23.81
C GLU A 236 -4.17 5.61 -22.99
N HIS A 237 -3.90 4.80 -21.98
CA HIS A 237 -4.92 4.26 -21.07
C HIS A 237 -4.92 4.95 -19.70
N GLN A 238 -4.13 6.01 -19.51
CA GLN A 238 -4.16 6.84 -18.31
C GLN A 238 -5.38 7.78 -18.34
N THR A 239 -6.24 7.64 -17.34
CA THR A 239 -7.49 8.37 -17.21
C THR A 239 -7.73 8.83 -15.77
N MET A 240 -8.47 9.93 -15.61
CA MET A 240 -8.83 10.54 -14.33
C MET A 240 -10.35 10.67 -14.26
N ASP A 241 -10.96 10.19 -13.18
CA ASP A 241 -12.37 10.39 -12.90
C ASP A 241 -12.56 11.71 -12.12
N PHE A 242 -13.32 12.64 -12.69
CA PHE A 242 -13.67 13.91 -12.04
C PHE A 242 -15.18 14.01 -11.82
N LYS A 243 -15.57 14.69 -10.74
CA LYS A 243 -16.95 15.12 -10.56
C LYS A 243 -17.15 16.43 -11.34
N ILE A 244 -18.26 16.53 -12.06
CA ILE A 244 -18.57 17.67 -12.93
C ILE A 244 -19.31 18.73 -12.14
N LYS A 245 -18.85 19.98 -12.26
CA LYS A 245 -19.60 21.16 -11.83
C LYS A 245 -19.85 22.08 -13.02
N ILE A 246 -21.10 22.29 -13.38
CA ILE A 246 -21.50 23.13 -14.51
C ILE A 246 -21.49 24.60 -14.07
N ILE A 247 -20.43 25.33 -14.43
CA ILE A 247 -20.33 26.78 -14.12
C ILE A 247 -21.13 27.59 -15.15
N LYS A 248 -21.02 27.21 -16.43
CA LYS A 248 -21.80 27.75 -17.55
C LYS A 248 -22.15 26.61 -18.52
N PRO A 249 -23.15 26.78 -19.39
CA PRO A 249 -23.52 25.73 -20.36
C PRO A 249 -22.36 25.20 -21.20
N ASN A 250 -21.34 26.02 -21.49
CA ASN A 250 -20.17 25.66 -22.30
C ASN A 250 -18.87 25.55 -21.49
N GLU A 251 -18.94 25.54 -20.15
CA GLU A 251 -17.77 25.53 -19.28
C GLU A 251 -18.06 24.74 -18.00
N TRP A 252 -17.45 23.57 -17.92
CA TRP A 252 -17.57 22.66 -16.78
C TRP A 252 -16.26 22.67 -15.99
N GLN A 253 -16.35 22.75 -14.67
CA GLN A 253 -15.22 22.65 -13.77
C GLN A 253 -15.05 21.19 -13.31
N LEU A 254 -13.80 20.73 -13.25
CA LEU A 254 -13.45 19.37 -12.87
C LEU A 254 -13.09 19.34 -11.37
N LEU A 255 -13.89 18.63 -10.58
CA LEU A 255 -13.73 18.53 -9.13
C LEU A 255 -13.13 17.17 -8.74
N THR A 256 -12.30 17.21 -7.70
CA THR A 256 -11.78 16.01 -7.01
C THR A 256 -12.87 15.35 -6.15
N LYS A 257 -12.59 14.17 -5.59
CA LYS A 257 -13.49 13.48 -4.63
C LYS A 257 -13.96 14.35 -3.47
N ALA A 258 -13.15 15.31 -3.03
CA ALA A 258 -13.46 16.20 -1.92
C ALA A 258 -14.19 17.49 -2.38
N ASP A 259 -14.77 17.49 -3.58
CA ASP A 259 -15.49 18.61 -4.19
C ASP A 259 -14.64 19.89 -4.40
N TYR A 260 -13.32 19.80 -4.28
CA TYR A 260 -12.41 20.89 -4.62
C TYR A 260 -12.07 20.89 -6.11
N PRO A 261 -12.02 22.06 -6.76
CA PRO A 261 -11.52 22.19 -8.13
C PRO A 261 -10.09 21.66 -8.23
N PHE A 262 -9.84 20.81 -9.22
CA PHE A 262 -8.48 20.39 -9.50
C PHE A 262 -7.72 21.55 -10.15
N THR A 263 -6.67 22.04 -9.52
CA THR A 263 -5.80 23.06 -10.09
C THR A 263 -4.69 22.41 -10.90
N ILE A 264 -4.54 22.81 -12.16
CA ILE A 264 -3.48 22.32 -13.04
C ILE A 264 -2.12 22.76 -12.48
N PRO A 265 -1.24 21.81 -12.11
CA PRO A 265 0.10 22.13 -11.64
C PRO A 265 0.89 22.93 -12.68
N GLY A 266 1.59 23.97 -12.25
CA GLY A 266 2.38 24.86 -13.11
C GLY A 266 1.62 26.08 -13.62
N SER A 267 0.33 25.96 -13.99
CA SER A 267 -0.48 27.12 -14.41
C SER A 267 -1.20 27.80 -13.25
N GLY A 268 -1.51 27.05 -12.18
CA GLY A 268 -2.31 27.57 -11.06
C GLY A 268 -3.79 27.78 -11.40
N THR A 269 -4.25 27.35 -12.57
CA THR A 269 -5.64 27.53 -13.03
C THR A 269 -6.50 26.32 -12.71
N PRO A 270 -7.78 26.51 -12.33
CA PRO A 270 -8.73 25.40 -12.22
C PRO A 270 -8.88 24.65 -13.55
N ALA A 271 -8.93 23.33 -13.49
CA ALA A 271 -9.18 22.47 -14.63
C ALA A 271 -10.63 22.63 -15.09
N THR A 272 -10.79 23.01 -16.35
CA THR A 272 -12.10 23.14 -16.98
C THR A 272 -12.19 22.30 -18.25
N TYR A 273 -13.42 21.98 -18.63
CA TYR A 273 -13.77 21.23 -19.82
C TYR A 273 -14.85 21.98 -20.60
N LYS A 274 -14.69 22.06 -21.92
CA LYS A 274 -15.71 22.60 -22.83
C LYS A 274 -16.52 21.44 -23.41
N PRO A 275 -17.78 21.23 -22.98
CA PRO A 275 -18.59 20.10 -23.43
C PRO A 275 -19.10 20.28 -24.86
N THR A 276 -19.28 19.17 -25.57
CA THR A 276 -20.05 19.13 -26.82
C THR A 276 -21.55 19.08 -26.53
N ASP A 277 -22.40 19.32 -27.53
CA ASP A 277 -23.86 19.22 -27.35
C ASP A 277 -24.34 17.79 -27.08
N ALA A 278 -23.55 16.77 -27.45
CA ALA A 278 -23.82 15.39 -27.03
C ALA A 278 -23.57 15.20 -25.53
N ASN A 279 -22.51 15.80 -24.98
CA ASN A 279 -22.19 15.69 -23.56
C ASN A 279 -23.25 16.36 -22.70
N LYS A 280 -23.70 17.56 -23.08
CA LYS A 280 -24.72 18.34 -22.35
C LYS A 280 -26.06 17.59 -22.22
N ARG A 281 -26.34 16.65 -23.11
CA ARG A 281 -27.58 15.83 -23.07
C ARG A 281 -27.51 14.65 -22.11
N ASN A 282 -26.30 14.19 -21.79
CA ASN A 282 -26.07 12.91 -21.11
C ASN A 282 -25.32 13.01 -19.78
N ILE A 283 -24.79 14.20 -19.45
CA ILE A 283 -24.03 14.45 -18.23
C ILE A 283 -24.59 15.69 -17.56
N PHE A 284 -24.92 15.55 -16.29
CA PHE A 284 -25.54 16.56 -15.45
C PHE A 284 -24.58 17.05 -14.36
N ASP A 285 -24.97 18.14 -13.69
CA ASP A 285 -24.21 18.67 -12.56
C ASP A 285 -24.12 17.62 -11.44
N GLY A 286 -22.92 17.40 -10.92
CA GLY A 286 -22.64 16.39 -9.90
C GLY A 286 -22.30 15.00 -10.42
N ASP A 287 -22.46 14.72 -11.73
CA ASP A 287 -22.07 13.44 -12.32
C ASP A 287 -20.55 13.22 -12.27
N VAL A 288 -20.14 11.96 -12.24
CA VAL A 288 -18.74 11.56 -12.37
C VAL A 288 -18.46 11.13 -13.80
N ALA A 289 -17.36 11.61 -14.36
CA ALA A 289 -16.95 11.32 -15.72
C ALA A 289 -15.45 11.06 -15.82
N GLU A 290 -15.09 10.19 -16.76
CA GLU A 290 -13.72 9.76 -17.02
C GLU A 290 -13.08 10.65 -18.10
N PHE A 291 -11.89 11.18 -17.83
CA PHE A 291 -11.14 12.06 -18.72
C PHE A 291 -9.74 11.53 -18.99
N THR A 292 -9.20 11.85 -20.16
CA THR A 292 -7.75 11.82 -20.42
C THR A 292 -7.23 13.23 -20.65
N TYR A 293 -5.94 13.45 -20.39
CA TYR A 293 -5.28 14.74 -20.64
C TYR A 293 -4.26 14.59 -21.75
N ARG A 294 -4.51 15.25 -22.89
CA ARG A 294 -3.69 15.16 -24.11
C ARG A 294 -3.58 16.53 -24.77
N SER A 295 -2.39 16.85 -25.27
CA SER A 295 -2.14 18.10 -26.00
C SER A 295 -2.61 19.35 -25.25
N GLY A 296 -2.37 19.37 -23.93
CA GLY A 296 -2.72 20.49 -23.06
C GLY A 296 -4.21 20.59 -22.66
N LYS A 297 -5.05 19.62 -23.03
CA LYS A 297 -6.51 19.69 -22.82
C LYS A 297 -7.08 18.40 -22.25
N PHE A 298 -8.13 18.54 -21.43
CA PHE A 298 -8.95 17.42 -21.00
C PHE A 298 -9.90 16.98 -22.11
N LYS A 299 -9.97 15.68 -22.36
CA LYS A 299 -10.92 15.03 -23.26
C LYS A 299 -11.77 14.06 -22.47
N LEU A 300 -13.09 14.26 -22.54
CA LEU A 300 -14.08 13.34 -21.96
C LEU A 300 -14.04 12.00 -22.70
N ILE A 301 -14.02 10.91 -21.95
CA ILE A 301 -14.09 9.53 -22.47
C ILE A 301 -15.53 9.00 -22.32
N ARG A 302 -16.06 9.00 -21.09
CA ARG A 302 -17.42 8.50 -20.80
C ARG A 302 -17.94 9.00 -19.45
N SER A 303 -19.25 8.91 -19.25
CA SER A 303 -19.88 9.01 -17.92
C SER A 303 -19.61 7.75 -17.08
N ARG A 304 -19.54 7.91 -15.76
CA ARG A 304 -19.21 6.86 -14.78
C ARG A 304 -20.17 6.91 -13.58
N PRO A 305 -21.48 6.64 -13.78
CA PRO A 305 -22.49 6.77 -12.72
C PRO A 305 -22.25 5.87 -11.50
N ASN A 306 -21.58 4.72 -11.71
CA ASN A 306 -21.28 3.75 -10.65
C ASN A 306 -19.92 3.98 -9.97
N LYS A 307 -19.31 5.17 -10.13
CA LYS A 307 -18.00 5.49 -9.57
C LYS A 307 -18.04 6.81 -8.81
N THR A 308 -17.07 6.97 -7.91
CA THR A 308 -16.77 8.26 -7.27
C THR A 308 -15.57 8.90 -7.96
N ALA A 309 -15.51 10.23 -7.95
CA ALA A 309 -14.34 10.95 -8.46
C ALA A 309 -13.06 10.52 -7.73
N ASN A 310 -11.92 10.67 -8.41
CA ASN A 310 -10.64 10.31 -7.84
C ASN A 310 -10.20 11.32 -6.76
N SER A 311 -9.43 10.85 -5.78
CA SER A 311 -8.80 11.73 -4.78
C SER A 311 -7.72 12.60 -5.43
N LEU A 312 -7.40 13.75 -4.82
CA LEU A 312 -6.32 14.61 -5.30
C LEU A 312 -4.99 13.86 -5.46
N GLY A 313 -4.65 12.98 -4.51
CA GLY A 313 -3.43 12.16 -4.60
C GLY A 313 -3.42 11.22 -5.81
N SER A 314 -4.56 10.60 -6.12
CA SER A 314 -4.68 9.72 -7.30
C SER A 314 -4.54 10.51 -8.60
N ILE A 315 -5.21 11.66 -8.68
CA ILE A 315 -5.12 12.58 -9.82
C ILE A 315 -3.68 13.08 -9.99
N MET A 316 -3.00 13.43 -8.90
CA MET A 316 -1.61 13.91 -8.95
C MET A 316 -0.63 12.81 -9.40
N SER A 317 -0.82 11.56 -8.96
CA SER A 317 -0.03 10.41 -9.44
C SER A 317 -0.18 10.23 -10.96
N ILE A 318 -1.41 10.28 -11.47
CA ILE A 318 -1.68 10.20 -12.92
C ILE A 318 -1.11 11.42 -13.65
N TRP A 319 -1.25 12.62 -13.10
CA TRP A 319 -0.70 13.85 -13.66
C TRP A 319 0.83 13.78 -13.80
N ASN A 320 1.51 13.33 -12.75
CA ASN A 320 2.96 13.14 -12.75
C ASN A 320 3.38 12.12 -13.82
N PHE A 321 2.63 11.01 -13.94
CA PHE A 321 2.86 10.02 -14.99
C PHE A 321 2.70 10.60 -16.39
N ILE A 322 1.67 11.41 -16.63
CA ILE A 322 1.44 12.03 -17.95
C ILE A 322 2.58 12.98 -18.34
N ASN A 323 3.13 13.72 -17.38
CA ASN A 323 4.22 14.67 -17.61
C ASN A 323 5.61 14.01 -17.67
N SER A 324 5.78 12.84 -17.05
CA SER A 324 7.01 12.04 -17.15
C SER A 324 6.67 10.57 -17.39
N PRO A 325 6.26 10.21 -18.64
CA PRO A 325 5.81 8.87 -18.94
C PRO A 325 6.88 7.81 -18.67
N PHE A 326 6.44 6.71 -18.06
CA PHE A 326 7.22 5.50 -17.88
C PHE A 326 6.71 4.40 -18.79
N THR A 327 7.56 3.92 -19.70
CA THR A 327 7.32 2.69 -20.47
C THR A 327 8.07 1.55 -19.81
N LEU A 328 7.46 0.37 -19.75
CA LEU A 328 8.13 -0.83 -19.23
C LEU A 328 9.39 -1.18 -20.03
N ASP A 329 9.49 -0.76 -21.30
CA ASP A 329 10.67 -0.98 -22.12
C ASP A 329 11.93 -0.30 -21.58
N LYS A 330 11.80 0.69 -20.68
CA LYS A 330 12.93 1.23 -19.92
C LYS A 330 13.63 0.17 -19.06
N ILE A 331 12.99 -0.96 -18.76
CA ILE A 331 13.59 -2.13 -18.08
C ILE A 331 14.69 -2.77 -18.93
N LYS A 332 14.55 -2.79 -20.26
CA LYS A 332 15.45 -3.55 -21.14
C LYS A 332 16.91 -3.08 -21.06
N PRO A 333 17.23 -1.78 -21.24
CA PRO A 333 18.62 -1.35 -21.19
C PRO A 333 19.23 -1.43 -19.78
N ALA A 334 18.37 -1.44 -18.74
CA ALA A 334 18.82 -1.65 -17.37
C ALA A 334 19.30 -3.08 -17.11
N MET A 335 18.70 -4.06 -17.79
CA MET A 335 19.10 -5.46 -17.69
C MET A 335 20.35 -5.80 -18.49
N GLU A 336 20.64 -5.02 -19.54
CA GLU A 336 21.90 -5.10 -20.29
C GLU A 336 23.07 -4.44 -19.55
N HIS A 337 22.88 -4.06 -18.27
CA HIS A 337 23.87 -3.37 -17.43
C HIS A 337 24.35 -2.03 -18.02
N ASN A 338 23.55 -1.35 -18.85
CA ASN A 338 23.89 -0.02 -19.35
C ASN A 338 23.65 1.04 -18.26
N LEU A 339 24.70 1.35 -17.50
CA LEU A 339 24.65 2.25 -16.35
C LEU A 339 24.04 3.62 -16.68
N LYS A 340 24.31 4.19 -17.85
CA LYS A 340 23.76 5.50 -18.25
C LYS A 340 22.24 5.48 -18.34
N ASN A 341 21.69 4.42 -18.91
CA ASN A 341 20.24 4.27 -19.05
C ASN A 341 19.59 3.99 -17.69
N ILE A 342 20.21 3.15 -16.86
CA ILE A 342 19.77 2.88 -15.48
C ILE A 342 19.65 4.18 -14.69
N LEU A 343 20.72 4.99 -14.69
CA LEU A 343 20.76 6.25 -13.94
C LEU A 343 19.71 7.26 -14.44
N SER A 344 19.32 7.20 -15.72
CA SER A 344 18.32 8.11 -16.27
C SER A 344 16.87 7.82 -15.84
N VAL A 345 16.60 6.63 -15.30
CA VAL A 345 15.25 6.22 -14.87
C VAL A 345 14.95 6.71 -13.46
N PHE A 346 15.96 6.75 -12.60
CA PHE A 346 15.79 7.07 -11.19
C PHE A 346 15.80 8.57 -10.91
N SER A 347 15.00 9.00 -9.93
CA SER A 347 15.07 10.36 -9.43
C SER A 347 16.43 10.68 -8.82
N THR A 348 16.83 11.95 -8.87
CA THR A 348 18.06 12.44 -8.24
C THR A 348 18.12 12.05 -6.76
N ASN A 349 16.98 12.06 -6.07
CA ASN A 349 16.88 11.67 -4.66
C ASN A 349 17.30 10.21 -4.48
N TYR A 350 16.74 9.30 -5.28
CA TYR A 350 17.08 7.88 -5.23
C TYR A 350 18.57 7.63 -5.56
N LEU A 351 19.11 8.32 -6.55
CA LEU A 351 20.53 8.20 -6.88
C LEU A 351 21.43 8.65 -5.73
N ILE A 352 21.06 9.73 -5.05
CA ILE A 352 21.77 10.22 -3.86
C ILE A 352 21.77 9.14 -2.77
N THR A 353 20.64 8.49 -2.46
CA THR A 353 20.62 7.42 -1.44
C THR A 353 21.43 6.20 -1.82
N CYS A 354 21.54 5.88 -3.11
CA CYS A 354 22.40 4.80 -3.59
C CYS A 354 23.89 5.12 -3.44
N ILE A 355 24.31 6.36 -3.71
CA ILE A 355 25.70 6.82 -3.57
C ILE A 355 26.10 6.89 -2.09
N LEU A 356 25.15 7.17 -1.20
CA LEU A 356 25.42 7.40 0.22
C LEU A 356 25.71 6.14 1.04
N LYS A 357 25.88 4.95 0.45
CA LYS A 357 26.29 3.75 1.20
C LYS A 357 27.66 3.98 1.87
N ASN A 358 27.63 4.34 3.17
CA ASN A 358 28.75 4.66 4.05
C ASN A 358 29.27 6.11 4.06
N GLY A 359 28.52 7.06 3.46
CA GLY A 359 28.89 8.49 3.42
C GLY A 359 28.28 9.34 4.54
N LEU A 360 28.81 10.55 4.74
CA LEU A 360 28.19 11.59 5.55
C LEU A 360 27.07 12.28 4.75
N ILE A 361 25.83 12.17 5.21
CA ILE A 361 24.67 12.81 4.56
C ILE A 361 24.50 14.28 4.96
N PHE A 362 25.09 14.68 6.08
CA PHE A 362 24.88 16.00 6.68
C PHE A 362 25.73 17.08 6.02
N ASN A 363 25.14 18.24 5.78
CA ASN A 363 25.88 19.41 5.28
C ASN A 363 26.70 20.07 6.42
N LYS A 364 27.57 21.03 6.07
CA LYS A 364 28.46 21.68 7.04
C LYS A 364 27.73 22.32 8.23
N ASN A 365 26.56 22.93 8.01
CA ASN A 365 25.77 23.54 9.08
C ASN A 365 25.14 22.48 9.98
N GLU A 366 24.61 21.41 9.39
CA GLU A 366 24.07 20.27 10.14
C GLU A 366 25.16 19.60 10.98
N ILE A 367 26.36 19.40 10.44
CA ILE A 367 27.50 18.86 11.22
C ILE A 367 27.83 19.77 12.40
N LYS A 368 27.85 21.09 12.20
CA LYS A 368 28.08 22.07 13.28
C LYS A 368 26.99 21.99 14.36
N ASN A 369 25.73 21.85 13.96
CA ASN A 369 24.61 21.71 14.88
C ASN A 369 24.65 20.39 15.62
N ILE A 370 24.97 19.27 14.94
CA ILE A 370 25.15 17.96 15.59
C ILE A 370 26.30 18.03 16.60
N LYS A 371 27.39 18.70 16.22
CA LYS A 371 28.56 18.91 17.10
C LYS A 371 28.17 19.66 18.37
N SER A 372 27.33 20.69 18.30
CA SER A 372 26.89 21.43 19.48
C SER A 372 26.06 20.58 20.45
N VAL A 373 25.29 19.61 19.95
CA VAL A 373 24.60 18.64 20.81
C VAL A 373 25.60 17.64 21.41
N TYR A 374 26.50 17.10 20.58
CA TYR A 374 27.51 16.13 20.99
C TYR A 374 28.48 16.68 22.04
N ASP A 375 28.91 17.94 21.94
CA ASP A 375 29.86 18.54 22.89
C ASP A 375 29.27 18.68 24.32
N ASN A 376 27.94 18.63 24.43
CA ASN A 376 27.23 18.60 25.71
C ASN A 376 26.89 17.18 26.18
N PHE A 377 27.14 16.15 25.36
CA PHE A 377 26.79 14.77 25.67
C PHE A 377 27.78 14.17 26.68
N GLN A 378 27.24 13.65 27.78
CA GLN A 378 27.98 13.09 28.90
C GLN A 378 27.21 11.89 29.46
N ASN A 379 27.89 11.02 30.20
CA ASN A 379 27.27 9.86 30.86
C ASN A 379 26.07 10.27 31.72
N GLY A 380 24.97 9.51 31.60
CA GLY A 380 23.72 9.76 32.31
C GLY A 380 22.74 10.67 31.57
N LEU A 381 23.15 11.27 30.45
CA LEU A 381 22.23 11.97 29.54
C LEU A 381 21.70 11.02 28.48
N GLU A 382 20.46 11.26 28.05
CA GLU A 382 19.80 10.54 26.98
C GLU A 382 19.92 11.33 25.68
N LEU A 383 20.38 10.66 24.62
CA LEU A 383 20.50 11.22 23.29
C LEU A 383 19.50 10.53 22.34
N GLU A 384 18.49 11.30 21.92
CA GLU A 384 17.38 10.84 21.06
C GLU A 384 17.52 11.44 19.66
N PHE A 385 17.52 10.57 18.64
CA PHE A 385 17.43 10.91 17.23
C PHE A 385 16.07 10.50 16.68
N ARG A 386 15.21 11.44 16.34
CA ARG A 386 13.82 11.19 15.92
C ARG A 386 13.58 11.56 14.46
N ILE A 387 12.85 10.72 13.74
CA ILE A 387 12.42 10.98 12.36
C ILE A 387 11.00 11.52 12.35
N ILE A 388 10.79 12.63 11.64
CA ILE A 388 9.50 13.33 11.60
C ILE A 388 9.18 13.76 10.16
N LYS A 389 7.87 13.86 9.85
CA LYS A 389 7.43 14.36 8.54
C LYS A 389 7.64 15.87 8.42
N LYS A 390 8.11 16.33 7.26
CA LYS A 390 8.31 17.75 6.97
C LYS A 390 7.00 18.55 7.13
N GLY A 391 7.09 19.74 7.72
CA GLY A 391 5.96 20.68 7.84
C GLY A 391 4.92 20.32 8.91
N LYS A 392 5.04 19.17 9.59
CA LYS A 392 4.27 18.87 10.79
C LYS A 392 5.04 19.32 12.03
N LYS A 393 4.34 19.96 12.97
CA LYS A 393 4.86 20.20 14.33
C LYS A 393 4.90 18.90 15.16
N ASP A 394 4.05 17.94 14.80
CA ASP A 394 3.94 16.66 15.50
C ASP A 394 4.99 15.66 15.03
N SER A 395 5.54 14.92 15.99
CA SER A 395 6.67 14.02 15.88
C SER A 395 6.40 12.69 15.16
N SER A 396 5.51 12.68 14.18
CA SER A 396 5.05 11.46 13.51
C SER A 396 5.37 11.41 12.03
N VAL A 397 5.56 10.18 11.53
CA VAL A 397 5.54 9.84 10.11
C VAL A 397 4.13 9.40 9.69
N ASP A 398 3.88 9.27 8.38
CA ASP A 398 2.63 8.65 7.94
C ASP A 398 2.63 7.13 8.15
N LYS A 399 1.41 6.59 8.25
CA LYS A 399 1.14 5.16 8.50
C LYS A 399 1.91 4.26 7.53
N PHE A 400 1.92 4.60 6.25
CA PHE A 400 2.61 3.81 5.23
C PHE A 400 4.12 3.74 5.50
N THR A 401 4.75 4.91 5.64
CA THR A 401 6.18 5.02 5.95
C THR A 401 6.57 4.18 7.17
N PHE A 402 5.75 4.25 8.22
CA PHE A 402 5.96 3.50 9.46
C PHE A 402 5.93 1.98 9.25
N TYR A 403 4.83 1.45 8.70
CA TYR A 403 4.66 0.00 8.56
C TYR A 403 5.62 -0.60 7.52
N TYR A 404 6.00 0.16 6.49
CA TYR A 404 7.00 -0.28 5.52
C TYR A 404 8.38 -0.46 6.18
N LEU A 405 8.81 0.52 6.98
CA LEU A 405 10.06 0.43 7.74
C LEU A 405 10.01 -0.69 8.79
N LEU A 406 8.90 -0.82 9.51
CA LEU A 406 8.72 -1.87 10.51
C LEU A 406 8.84 -3.27 9.86
N ASP A 407 8.20 -3.49 8.71
CA ASP A 407 8.31 -4.77 7.98
C ASP A 407 9.75 -5.06 7.52
N TYR A 408 10.50 -4.05 7.05
CA TYR A 408 11.92 -4.18 6.76
C TYR A 408 12.72 -4.58 8.02
N LEU A 409 12.52 -3.87 9.13
CA LEU A 409 13.27 -4.08 10.35
C LEU A 409 13.02 -5.47 10.93
N SER A 410 11.76 -5.91 11.01
CA SER A 410 11.39 -7.23 11.53
C SER A 410 11.96 -8.40 10.70
N LYS A 411 12.26 -8.19 9.42
CA LYS A 411 12.88 -9.21 8.54
C LYS A 411 14.41 -9.23 8.63
N ASN A 412 15.03 -8.07 8.86
CA ASN A 412 16.48 -7.91 8.73
C ASN A 412 17.20 -7.77 10.08
N PHE A 413 16.46 -7.50 11.16
CA PHE A 413 16.99 -7.33 12.50
C PHE A 413 16.19 -8.19 13.47
N ASN A 414 16.88 -8.79 14.43
CA ASN A 414 16.20 -9.48 15.52
C ASN A 414 15.46 -8.43 16.35
N GLU A 415 14.14 -8.57 16.42
CA GLU A 415 13.33 -7.75 17.31
C GLU A 415 13.77 -8.02 18.74
N SER A 416 14.17 -6.97 19.44
CA SER A 416 14.68 -7.10 20.80
C SER A 416 13.56 -7.17 21.81
N ILE A 417 12.48 -6.36 21.63
CA ILE A 417 11.35 -6.23 22.54
C ILE A 417 10.12 -5.72 21.76
N SER A 418 8.98 -6.40 21.90
CA SER A 418 7.66 -5.81 21.66
C SER A 418 6.97 -5.60 23.00
N ASN A 419 6.58 -4.37 23.31
CA ASN A 419 5.89 -4.07 24.56
C ASN A 419 4.78 -3.02 24.39
N THR A 420 3.74 -3.19 25.20
CA THR A 420 2.67 -2.19 25.35
C THR A 420 2.77 -1.54 26.71
N THR A 421 2.97 -0.22 26.73
CA THR A 421 3.02 0.59 27.95
C THR A 421 2.00 1.71 27.91
N VAL A 422 1.70 2.25 29.08
CA VAL A 422 0.84 3.42 29.26
C VAL A 422 1.66 4.52 29.92
N ASP A 423 1.91 5.60 29.18
CA ASP A 423 2.58 6.78 29.71
C ASP A 423 1.53 7.78 30.20
N THR A 424 1.67 8.28 31.42
CA THR A 424 0.91 9.42 31.93
C THR A 424 1.85 10.60 32.13
N VAL A 425 1.54 11.73 31.50
CA VAL A 425 2.45 12.89 31.43
C VAL A 425 1.79 14.12 32.05
N LYS A 426 2.53 14.83 32.90
CA LYS A 426 2.14 16.12 33.48
C LYS A 426 3.39 16.98 33.63
N ASP A 427 3.39 18.13 32.98
CA ASP A 427 4.55 19.02 32.88
C ASP A 427 5.76 18.26 32.34
N ASN A 428 6.87 18.22 33.07
CA ASN A 428 8.09 17.47 32.71
C ASN A 428 8.16 16.07 33.34
N ASN A 429 7.13 15.65 34.08
CA ASN A 429 7.07 14.35 34.74
C ASN A 429 6.33 13.33 33.85
N LYS A 430 6.80 12.09 33.86
CA LYS A 430 6.23 10.96 33.11
C LYS A 430 6.26 9.71 34.00
N SER A 431 5.09 9.15 34.29
CA SER A 431 4.96 7.80 34.85
C SER A 431 4.66 6.80 33.72
N THR A 432 5.35 5.67 33.69
CA THR A 432 5.13 4.59 32.73
C THR A 432 4.53 3.39 33.45
N TYR A 433 3.46 2.83 32.93
CA TYR A 433 2.74 1.70 33.49
C TYR A 433 2.62 0.54 32.49
N THR A 434 2.39 -0.66 33.00
CA THR A 434 1.83 -1.77 32.23
C THR A 434 0.34 -1.51 31.92
N LEU A 435 -0.25 -2.26 31.00
CA LEU A 435 -1.69 -2.15 30.67
C LEU A 435 -2.62 -2.43 31.87
N ASP A 436 -2.20 -3.29 32.81
CA ASP A 436 -2.91 -3.59 34.05
C ASP A 436 -2.67 -2.55 35.17
N GLY A 437 -1.89 -1.50 34.90
CA GLY A 437 -1.71 -0.37 35.81
C GLY A 437 -0.56 -0.52 36.82
N LYS A 438 0.33 -1.50 36.64
CA LYS A 438 1.54 -1.63 37.46
C LYS A 438 2.58 -0.60 37.02
N LEU A 439 3.08 0.19 37.97
CA LEU A 439 4.12 1.19 37.71
C LEU A 439 5.42 0.51 37.28
N ILE A 440 5.97 0.92 36.14
CA ILE A 440 7.25 0.46 35.60
C ILE A 440 8.35 1.48 35.95
N THR A 441 8.14 2.74 35.59
CA THR A 441 9.11 3.82 35.84
C THR A 441 8.40 5.15 36.14
N ASN A 442 9.09 6.05 36.84
CA ASN A 442 8.66 7.43 37.00
C ASN A 442 9.86 8.36 36.84
N GLN A 443 9.77 9.29 35.89
CA GLN A 443 10.91 10.09 35.45
C GLN A 443 10.54 11.55 35.23
N THR A 444 11.47 12.44 35.55
CA THR A 444 11.46 13.84 35.09
C THR A 444 12.39 13.94 33.88
N LYS A 445 11.85 14.36 32.74
CA LYS A 445 12.65 14.59 31.53
C LYS A 445 12.84 16.08 31.31
N THR A 446 14.08 16.56 31.39
CA THR A 446 14.41 17.96 31.09
C THR A 446 15.23 18.02 29.81
N ARG A 447 14.75 18.81 28.83
CA ARG A 447 15.46 19.00 27.56
C ARG A 447 16.61 19.97 27.77
N ILE A 448 17.83 19.56 27.45
CA ILE A 448 19.03 20.39 27.53
C ILE A 448 19.17 21.18 26.24
N THR A 449 19.20 20.46 25.11
CA THR A 449 19.32 21.06 23.78
C THR A 449 18.61 20.18 22.76
N GLN A 450 18.19 20.80 21.66
CA GLN A 450 17.66 20.11 20.50
C GLN A 450 17.97 20.88 19.24
N ILE A 451 18.17 20.12 18.16
CA ILE A 451 18.33 20.66 16.82
C ILE A 451 17.36 19.95 15.89
N PHE A 452 17.00 20.63 14.80
CA PHE A 452 16.28 20.06 13.69
C PHE A 452 17.17 20.09 12.47
N SER A 453 17.03 19.10 11.59
CA SER A 453 17.72 19.09 10.33
C SER A 453 17.16 20.14 9.39
N ASP A 454 18.03 20.94 8.79
CA ASP A 454 17.66 21.92 7.77
C ASP A 454 17.51 21.31 6.38
N ASN A 455 17.67 19.98 6.25
CA ASN A 455 17.58 19.23 4.99
C ASN A 455 16.18 19.34 4.36
N SER A 456 15.99 20.48 3.69
CA SER A 456 14.78 20.94 3.06
C SER A 456 14.62 20.42 1.64
N LYS A 457 15.63 19.73 1.10
CA LYS A 457 15.71 19.35 -0.31
C LYS A 457 15.46 17.86 -0.59
N PHE A 458 15.68 16.98 0.39
CA PHE A 458 15.73 15.54 0.14
C PHE A 458 14.75 14.81 1.06
N PHE A 459 13.80 14.09 0.44
CA PHE A 459 12.79 13.25 1.10
C PHE A 459 11.81 14.05 1.98
N ASN A 460 10.56 13.58 2.12
CA ASN A 460 9.54 14.26 2.93
C ASN A 460 9.78 14.10 4.46
N LEU A 461 11.01 13.79 4.86
CA LEU A 461 11.44 13.46 6.20
C LEU A 461 12.51 14.45 6.67
N GLN A 462 12.47 14.79 7.94
CA GLN A 462 13.48 15.58 8.64
C GLN A 462 13.82 14.85 9.94
N PHE A 463 14.98 15.12 10.52
CA PHE A 463 15.33 14.57 11.83
C PHE A 463 15.36 15.66 12.91
N LYS A 464 15.14 15.22 14.15
CA LYS A 464 15.35 15.98 15.38
C LYS A 464 16.38 15.23 16.21
N LEU A 465 17.48 15.87 16.57
CA LEU A 465 18.45 15.32 17.51
C LEU A 465 18.33 16.10 18.82
N ALA A 466 18.16 15.40 19.93
CA ALA A 466 17.81 16.02 21.19
C ALA A 466 18.49 15.34 22.37
N LEU A 467 19.05 16.16 23.27
CA LEU A 467 19.75 15.74 24.46
C LEU A 467 18.91 16.07 25.69
N SER A 468 18.69 15.09 26.56
CA SER A 468 17.86 15.21 27.74
C SER A 468 18.54 14.63 28.97
N ASN A 469 18.20 15.21 30.13
CA ASN A 469 18.45 14.57 31.41
C ASN A 469 17.16 13.85 31.83
N GLU A 470 17.25 12.55 32.11
CA GLU A 470 16.15 11.75 32.67
C GLU A 470 16.52 11.32 34.08
N THR A 471 15.87 11.91 35.08
CA THR A 471 16.07 11.56 36.50
C THR A 471 14.83 10.88 37.06
N VAL A 472 15.01 10.04 38.07
CA VAL A 472 13.87 9.46 38.80
C VAL A 472 13.06 10.60 39.42
N SER A 473 11.75 10.61 39.17
CA SER A 473 10.85 11.60 39.76
C SER A 473 10.24 11.10 41.06
N ASN A 474 10.12 12.01 42.03
CA ASN A 474 9.34 11.77 43.25
C ASN A 474 7.83 11.98 43.04
N VAL A 475 7.44 12.54 41.89
CA VAL A 475 6.04 12.84 41.56
C VAL A 475 5.48 11.74 40.69
N ILE A 476 4.73 10.80 41.29
CA ILE A 476 4.04 9.75 40.53
C ILE A 476 2.74 10.32 39.97
N ILE A 477 2.67 10.43 38.64
CA ILE A 477 1.43 10.80 37.96
C ILE A 477 0.53 9.57 37.90
N PRO A 478 -0.70 9.61 38.43
CA PRO A 478 -1.58 8.45 38.46
C PRO A 478 -1.85 7.86 37.07
N PHE A 479 -2.14 6.56 37.04
CA PHE A 479 -2.52 5.81 35.83
C PHE A 479 -3.75 6.40 35.11
N LYS A 480 -4.62 7.10 35.84
CA LYS A 480 -5.72 7.89 35.30
C LYS A 480 -5.34 9.37 35.36
N SER A 481 -5.01 9.97 34.22
CA SER A 481 -4.61 11.38 34.13
C SER A 481 -5.19 12.05 32.89
N ASN A 482 -5.02 13.39 32.82
CA ASN A 482 -5.54 14.18 31.71
C ASN A 482 -4.76 14.00 30.39
N ASN A 483 -3.69 13.20 30.38
CA ASN A 483 -2.84 12.98 29.22
C ASN A 483 -2.22 11.58 29.29
N ILE A 484 -2.96 10.62 28.73
CA ILE A 484 -2.60 9.20 28.70
C ILE A 484 -2.16 8.87 27.28
N ARG A 485 -1.00 8.20 27.14
CA ARG A 485 -0.50 7.70 25.86
C ARG A 485 -0.27 6.20 25.95
N ILE A 486 -1.09 5.43 25.24
CA ILE A 486 -0.85 3.99 25.06
C ILE A 486 0.17 3.85 23.95
N LYS A 487 1.28 3.17 24.23
CA LYS A 487 2.39 2.96 23.30
C LYS A 487 2.59 1.48 23.04
N ASN A 488 2.46 1.08 21.79
CA ASN A 488 2.90 -0.24 21.32
C ASN A 488 4.20 -0.06 20.55
N ARG A 489 5.31 -0.57 21.10
CA ARG A 489 6.66 -0.33 20.60
C ARG A 489 7.32 -1.62 20.15
N HIS A 490 7.98 -1.53 19.00
CA HIS A 490 8.89 -2.53 18.44
C HIS A 490 10.30 -1.96 18.45
N SER A 491 11.23 -2.62 19.13
CA SER A 491 12.60 -2.14 19.34
C SER A 491 13.62 -3.02 18.64
N PHE A 492 14.57 -2.40 17.92
CA PHE A 492 15.62 -3.08 17.14
C PHE A 492 16.99 -2.53 17.50
N ASN A 493 17.95 -3.41 17.78
CA ASN A 493 19.33 -2.99 18.03
C ASN A 493 20.09 -2.85 16.71
N ILE A 494 20.64 -1.66 16.44
CA ILE A 494 21.36 -1.33 15.21
C ILE A 494 22.81 -1.00 15.54
N ASN A 495 23.75 -1.79 14.98
CA ASN A 495 25.20 -1.60 15.08
C ASN A 495 25.75 -1.39 16.50
N SER A 496 25.13 -1.97 17.53
CA SER A 496 25.45 -1.84 18.98
C SER A 496 25.39 -0.45 19.61
N LEU A 497 25.39 0.62 18.79
CA LEU A 497 25.37 2.01 19.24
C LEU A 497 23.99 2.61 19.31
N TRP A 498 22.99 2.01 18.65
CA TRP A 498 21.66 2.59 18.53
C TRP A 498 20.57 1.55 18.78
N ARG A 499 19.50 1.96 19.45
CA ARG A 499 18.21 1.24 19.47
C ARG A 499 17.21 2.03 18.64
N LEU A 500 16.65 1.42 17.61
CA LEU A 500 15.58 2.01 16.79
C LEU A 500 14.23 1.50 17.30
N ASP A 501 13.36 2.42 17.69
CA ASP A 501 12.02 2.16 18.18
C ASP A 501 10.96 2.63 17.16
N CYS A 502 10.14 1.69 16.69
CA CYS A 502 8.92 1.96 15.95
C CYS A 502 7.74 1.90 16.93
N THR A 503 7.14 3.05 17.26
CA THR A 503 6.06 3.13 18.26
C THR A 503 4.73 3.60 17.65
N ILE A 504 3.67 2.81 17.82
CA ILE A 504 2.28 3.22 17.60
C ILE A 504 1.77 3.85 18.89
N VAL A 505 1.26 5.07 18.80
CA VAL A 505 0.77 5.83 19.97
C VAL A 505 -0.69 6.18 19.82
N LYS A 506 -1.49 5.88 20.86
CA LYS A 506 -2.87 6.34 21.01
C LYS A 506 -2.98 7.27 22.21
N SER A 507 -3.51 8.48 22.02
CA SER A 507 -3.50 9.54 23.05
C SER A 507 -4.91 9.89 23.55
N GLY A 508 -5.18 9.67 24.84
CA GLY A 508 -6.44 9.94 25.54
C GLY A 508 -6.34 11.10 26.52
N TYR A 509 -7.47 11.72 26.84
CA TYR A 509 -7.58 12.81 27.81
C TYR A 509 -8.05 12.35 29.20
N SER A 510 -8.54 11.13 29.36
CA SER A 510 -9.18 10.76 30.64
C SER A 510 -9.06 9.29 31.03
N SER A 511 -8.97 8.38 30.06
CA SER A 511 -8.90 6.94 30.31
C SER A 511 -8.23 6.18 29.15
N ILE A 512 -7.92 4.90 29.39
CA ILE A 512 -7.46 3.96 28.35
C ILE A 512 -8.52 3.82 27.25
N ALA A 513 -9.80 3.64 27.63
CA ALA A 513 -10.90 3.51 26.68
C ALA A 513 -11.05 4.77 25.80
N ASP A 514 -10.86 5.95 26.38
CA ASP A 514 -10.80 7.22 25.64
C ASP A 514 -9.60 7.25 24.67
N ALA A 515 -8.40 6.86 25.13
CA ALA A 515 -7.22 6.77 24.26
C ALA A 515 -7.41 5.78 23.10
N GLU A 516 -8.02 4.62 23.34
CA GLU A 516 -8.29 3.60 22.32
C GLU A 516 -9.26 4.06 21.23
N SER A 517 -10.15 5.01 21.56
CA SER A 517 -11.10 5.59 20.62
C SER A 517 -10.52 6.68 19.72
N LYS A 518 -9.26 7.10 19.95
CA LYS A 518 -8.62 8.21 19.20
C LYS A 518 -7.73 7.74 18.06
N ASN A 519 -7.41 8.69 17.17
CA ASN A 519 -6.48 8.47 16.05
C ASN A 519 -5.07 8.10 16.53
N GLU A 520 -4.46 7.15 15.81
CA GLU A 520 -3.10 6.71 16.02
C GLU A 520 -2.09 7.72 15.46
N THR A 521 -0.96 7.87 16.16
CA THR A 521 0.25 8.51 15.63
C THR A 521 1.40 7.51 15.58
N TYR A 522 2.27 7.65 14.59
CA TYR A 522 3.34 6.70 14.29
C TYR A 522 4.70 7.38 14.51
N GLU A 523 5.45 6.96 15.51
CA GLU A 523 6.72 7.57 15.94
C GLU A 523 7.91 6.66 15.59
N ILE A 524 8.98 7.24 15.02
CA ILE A 524 10.25 6.55 14.75
C ILE A 524 11.34 7.28 15.54
N GLU A 525 11.88 6.61 16.56
CA GLU A 525 12.86 7.13 17.50
C GLU A 525 14.11 6.26 17.48
N CYS A 526 15.28 6.85 17.67
CA CYS A 526 16.54 6.14 17.84
C CYS A 526 17.23 6.65 19.11
N GLU A 527 17.48 5.75 20.06
CA GLU A 527 18.21 6.05 21.29
C GLU A 527 19.68 5.62 21.12
N TYR A 528 20.62 6.51 21.45
CA TYR A 528 22.04 6.18 21.44
C TYR A 528 22.40 5.39 22.69
N LEU A 529 22.95 4.18 22.50
CA LEU A 529 23.38 3.24 23.55
C LEU A 529 24.90 3.19 23.72
N GLY A 530 25.65 3.83 22.84
CA GLY A 530 27.11 3.80 22.88
C GLY A 530 27.70 4.62 24.03
N PRO A 531 29.03 4.57 24.22
CA PRO A 531 29.69 5.30 25.29
C PRO A 531 29.71 6.81 24.99
N SER A 532 29.71 7.64 26.04
CA SER A 532 29.70 9.10 25.89
C SER A 532 31.02 9.69 25.38
N ASP A 533 32.12 8.97 25.53
CA ASP A 533 33.47 9.36 25.12
C ASP A 533 33.83 8.88 23.69
N ILE A 534 32.85 8.35 22.94
CA ILE A 534 33.05 7.97 21.53
C ILE A 534 33.63 9.14 20.73
N ASN A 535 34.55 8.88 19.80
CA ASN A 535 35.07 9.92 18.92
C ASN A 535 33.95 10.54 18.05
N PHE A 536 33.93 11.87 17.91
CA PHE A 536 32.89 12.59 17.17
C PHE A 536 32.69 12.11 15.74
N ASP A 537 33.75 11.80 14.99
CA ASP A 537 33.62 11.31 13.61
C ASP A 537 32.96 9.93 13.56
N THR A 538 33.21 9.11 14.58
CA THR A 538 32.56 7.79 14.71
C THR A 538 31.09 7.96 15.06
N PHE A 539 30.77 8.85 16.01
CA PHE A 539 29.39 9.21 16.33
C PHE A 539 28.63 9.75 15.10
N LEU A 540 29.23 10.71 14.39
CA LEU A 540 28.64 11.34 13.20
C LEU A 540 28.45 10.35 12.05
N LYS A 541 29.36 9.40 11.87
CA LYS A 541 29.16 8.30 10.91
C LYS A 541 28.01 7.39 11.33
N SER A 542 27.89 7.07 12.63
CA SER A 542 26.84 6.18 13.13
C SER A 542 25.43 6.78 12.95
N ILE A 543 25.23 8.07 13.27
CA ILE A 543 23.93 8.74 13.06
C ILE A 543 23.61 8.91 11.57
N SER A 544 24.62 9.12 10.72
CA SER A 544 24.45 9.12 9.26
C SER A 544 23.96 7.76 8.75
N GLN A 545 24.58 6.66 9.22
CA GLN A 545 24.19 5.30 8.86
C GLN A 545 22.74 4.98 9.25
N ILE A 546 22.32 5.36 10.47
CA ILE A 546 20.94 5.19 10.92
C ILE A 546 19.98 5.98 10.03
N PHE A 547 20.29 7.24 9.73
CA PHE A 547 19.42 8.05 8.91
C PHE A 547 19.30 7.52 7.48
N ILE A 548 20.42 7.09 6.87
CA ILE A 548 20.43 6.47 5.54
C ILE A 548 19.62 5.17 5.53
N LEU A 549 19.78 4.32 6.54
CA LEU A 549 18.99 3.09 6.69
C LEU A 549 17.49 3.39 6.68
N ILE A 550 17.06 4.41 7.43
CA ILE A 550 15.65 4.80 7.47
C ILE A 550 15.21 5.37 6.12
N LEU A 551 15.98 6.28 5.51
CA LEU A 551 15.64 6.88 4.21
C LEU A 551 15.52 5.83 3.09
N GLN A 552 16.37 4.81 3.08
CA GLN A 552 16.34 3.74 2.08
C GLN A 552 15.15 2.79 2.24
N ASN A 553 14.57 2.71 3.45
CA ASN A 553 13.56 1.71 3.82
C ASN A 553 12.29 2.34 4.38
N THR A 554 11.93 3.54 3.92
CA THR A 554 10.68 4.24 4.29
C THR A 554 9.71 4.40 3.12
N THR A 555 10.09 3.88 1.96
CA THR A 555 9.28 3.92 0.75
C THR A 555 9.54 2.64 -0.08
N TYR A 556 8.48 2.17 -0.73
CA TYR A 556 8.54 0.97 -1.60
C TYR A 556 9.24 1.24 -2.94
N CYS A 557 9.49 2.53 -3.21
CA CYS A 557 10.30 3.08 -4.28
C CYS A 557 11.49 3.79 -3.58
#